data_AF-A0A158R3G2-F1
#
_entry.id   AF-A0A158R3G2-F1
#
_cell.length_a   1.000
_cell.length_b   1.000
_cell.length_c   1.000
_cell.angle_alpha   90.00
_cell.angle_beta   90.00
_cell.angle_gamma   90.00
#
_symmetry.space_group_name_H-M   'P 1'
#
loop_
_entity.id
_entity.type
_entity.pdbx_description
1 polymer ?
#
loop_
_entity_poly.entity_id
_entity_poly.type
_entity_poly.pdbx_seq_one_letter_code
_entity_poly.pdbx_strand_id
1 'polypeptide(L)'
;MAFALTSFEGTKSVFAEGKKEKGESCSSTLASTFSNGGRNPETGVATTDLYGRCTRSHSGTSAAAPEAAGVFALALEANPKLTWRDLQHLTVLTSTRNSLFDGRCRDLPDLGLTSHDNHKSNKDDNCTHFEWQMNGVGLEYNHLFGFGVLDAAEMVMLAMVWKTAPPRYHCTAGTIDVPHEIPEHGNLVLELDTDACLGSATEVRYLEHVQAVVSFNSSRRGDTTLYLVSPMGTR
;
A
#
# COMPACT_ATOMS: atom_id res chain seq x y z
N MET A 1 -15.98 -0.74 11.67
CA MET A 1 -14.51 -0.64 11.53
C MET A 1 -14.19 -1.21 10.17
N ALA A 2 -13.90 -0.37 9.19
CA ALA A 2 -13.75 -0.80 7.81
C ALA A 2 -12.32 -0.54 7.32
N PHE A 3 -11.53 -1.60 7.18
CA PHE A 3 -10.34 -1.61 6.35
C PHE A 3 -10.75 -2.12 4.97
N ALA A 4 -10.55 -1.33 3.93
CA ALA A 4 -10.74 -1.77 2.55
C ALA A 4 -9.35 -1.96 1.93
N LEU A 5 -8.89 -3.21 1.83
CA LEU A 5 -7.70 -3.57 1.06
C LEU A 5 -8.11 -4.37 -0.16
N THR A 6 -7.81 -3.88 -1.35
CA THR A 6 -8.13 -4.58 -2.58
C THR A 6 -6.97 -5.47 -3.02
N SER A 7 -7.12 -6.78 -2.82
CA SER A 7 -6.20 -7.85 -3.24
C SER A 7 -4.79 -7.77 -2.62
N PHE A 8 -4.19 -8.92 -2.31
CA PHE A 8 -2.89 -8.98 -1.63
C PHE A 8 -1.74 -8.84 -2.63
N GLU A 9 -1.01 -7.73 -2.57
CA GLU A 9 0.39 -7.65 -3.01
C GLU A 9 1.17 -7.09 -1.83
N GLY A 10 2.27 -7.75 -1.46
CA GLY A 10 2.98 -7.54 -0.21
C GLY A 10 3.61 -6.14 0.00
N THR A 11 4.59 -6.08 0.90
CA THR A 11 5.31 -4.86 1.25
C THR A 11 6.04 -4.25 0.06
N LYS A 12 5.95 -2.92 -0.09
CA LYS A 12 6.70 -2.18 -1.12
C LYS A 12 8.01 -1.62 -0.58
N SER A 13 8.99 -1.40 -1.47
CA SER A 13 10.22 -0.71 -1.11
C SER A 13 10.04 0.80 -1.11
N VAL A 14 10.58 1.41 -0.07
CA VAL A 14 10.81 2.85 0.11
C VAL A 14 12.31 3.08 0.13
N PHE A 15 12.77 4.18 -0.45
CA PHE A 15 14.18 4.54 -0.43
C PHE A 15 14.54 5.10 0.95
N ALA A 16 15.79 4.94 1.40
CA ALA A 16 16.25 5.38 2.73
C ALA A 16 15.95 6.86 3.08
N GLU A 17 15.80 7.73 2.06
CA GLU A 17 15.44 9.15 2.22
C GLU A 17 13.92 9.41 2.24
N GLY A 18 13.09 8.37 2.36
CA GLY A 18 11.62 8.48 2.26
C GLY A 18 11.10 8.78 0.84
N LYS A 19 12.00 8.72 -0.15
CA LYS A 19 11.72 8.93 -1.57
C LYS A 19 11.18 7.65 -2.20
N LYS A 20 10.40 7.77 -3.28
CA LYS A 20 10.14 6.65 -4.22
C LYS A 20 10.31 7.12 -5.66
N GLU A 21 11.34 6.60 -6.35
CA GLU A 21 11.56 6.87 -7.79
C GLU A 21 11.05 5.74 -8.69
N LYS A 22 11.08 4.50 -8.19
CA LYS A 22 10.61 3.31 -8.91
C LYS A 22 9.77 2.43 -8.00
N GLY A 23 8.47 2.43 -8.21
CA GLY A 23 7.61 1.36 -7.74
C GLY A 23 6.17 1.59 -8.13
N GLU A 24 5.48 0.48 -8.35
CA GLU A 24 4.09 0.47 -8.81
C GLU A 24 3.19 1.06 -7.71
N SER A 25 2.10 1.71 -8.12
CA SER A 25 1.07 2.27 -7.25
C SER A 25 -0.14 1.37 -7.31
N CYS A 26 -0.54 0.78 -6.18
CA CYS A 26 -1.67 -0.15 -6.12
C CYS A 26 -2.33 -0.08 -4.74
N SER A 27 -3.66 -0.14 -4.71
CA SER A 27 -4.51 -0.23 -3.51
C SER A 27 -4.37 -1.55 -2.75
N SER A 28 -3.62 -2.51 -3.30
CA SER A 28 -3.19 -3.75 -2.66
C SER A 28 -2.07 -3.59 -1.62
N THR A 29 -1.36 -2.45 -1.65
CA THR A 29 -0.19 -2.21 -0.80
C THR A 29 -0.57 -1.98 0.65
N LEU A 30 -0.02 -2.78 1.57
CA LEU A 30 -0.22 -2.61 3.02
C LEU A 30 0.74 -1.60 3.66
N ALA A 31 2.03 -1.78 3.44
CA ALA A 31 3.07 -0.99 4.07
C ALA A 31 4.33 -1.00 3.20
N SER A 32 5.31 -0.23 3.62
CA SER A 32 6.60 -0.14 2.99
C SER A 32 7.75 -0.41 3.95
N THR A 33 8.89 -0.86 3.46
CA THR A 33 10.15 -0.90 4.23
C THR A 33 11.28 -0.28 3.42
N PHE A 34 12.46 -0.16 4.03
CA PHE A 34 13.58 0.49 3.38
C PHE A 34 14.21 -0.39 2.28
N SER A 35 14.96 0.25 1.41
CA SER A 35 15.69 -0.36 0.30
C SER A 35 16.83 0.59 -0.09
N ASN A 36 17.30 0.56 -1.34
CA ASN A 36 18.32 1.49 -1.83
C ASN A 36 17.90 2.95 -1.68
N GLY A 37 18.83 3.83 -1.32
CA GLY A 37 18.60 5.23 -0.97
C GLY A 37 18.90 6.28 -2.04
N GLY A 38 19.48 5.96 -3.20
CA GLY A 38 19.81 7.03 -4.17
C GLY A 38 20.47 6.61 -5.48
N ARG A 39 20.95 7.62 -6.24
CA ARG A 39 21.67 7.46 -7.52
C ARG A 39 23.00 6.70 -7.40
N ASN A 40 23.50 6.53 -6.18
CA ASN A 40 24.75 5.82 -5.95
C ASN A 40 24.49 4.30 -5.92
N PRO A 41 25.11 3.51 -6.83
CA PRO A 41 24.97 2.05 -6.83
C PRO A 41 25.48 1.37 -5.55
N GLU A 42 26.19 2.09 -4.67
CA GLU A 42 26.67 1.56 -3.37
C GLU A 42 25.75 1.83 -2.17
N THR A 43 24.61 2.51 -2.34
CA THR A 43 23.68 2.85 -1.23
C THR A 43 22.50 1.89 -1.09
N GLY A 44 22.72 0.59 -1.33
CA GLY A 44 21.72 -0.46 -1.16
C GLY A 44 21.67 -1.06 0.24
N VAL A 45 20.80 -2.07 0.40
CA VAL A 45 20.71 -2.87 1.62
C VAL A 45 21.96 -3.74 1.73
N ALA A 46 22.61 -3.67 2.89
CA ALA A 46 23.76 -4.51 3.21
C ALA A 46 23.30 -5.90 3.62
N THR A 47 23.75 -6.93 2.90
CA THR A 47 23.38 -8.33 3.17
C THR A 47 24.48 -9.29 2.68
N THR A 48 24.33 -10.58 3.00
CA THR A 48 25.19 -11.64 2.49
C THR A 48 24.97 -11.88 1.00
N ASP A 49 26.02 -12.26 0.28
CA ASP A 49 26.03 -12.53 -1.15
C ASP A 49 26.67 -13.92 -1.44
N LEU A 50 26.54 -14.38 -2.68
CA LEU A 50 27.04 -15.67 -3.13
C LEU A 50 28.54 -15.84 -2.87
N TYR A 51 28.97 -17.09 -2.73
CA TYR A 51 30.37 -17.47 -2.54
C TYR A 51 31.00 -16.89 -1.26
N GLY A 52 30.21 -16.76 -0.18
CA GLY A 52 30.67 -16.26 1.11
C GLY A 52 31.05 -14.78 1.07
N ARG A 53 30.44 -14.00 0.17
CA ARG A 53 30.67 -12.56 0.03
C ARG A 53 29.60 -11.76 0.76
N CYS A 54 29.80 -10.45 0.84
CA CYS A 54 28.80 -9.49 1.29
C CYS A 54 28.52 -8.50 0.16
N THR A 55 27.29 -8.03 0.08
CA THR A 55 26.87 -6.97 -0.83
C THR A 55 26.33 -5.78 -0.06
N ARG A 56 26.50 -4.59 -0.61
CA ARG A 56 25.89 -3.33 -0.13
C ARG A 56 24.99 -2.70 -1.20
N SER A 57 24.70 -3.44 -2.27
CA SER A 57 23.98 -2.95 -3.44
C SER A 57 22.66 -3.71 -3.67
N HIS A 58 22.21 -4.52 -2.71
CA HIS A 58 20.90 -5.16 -2.80
C HIS A 58 19.80 -4.09 -2.77
N SER A 59 18.83 -4.18 -3.70
CA SER A 59 17.90 -3.08 -3.94
C SER A 59 16.57 -3.55 -4.52
N GLY A 60 15.61 -2.63 -4.60
CA GLY A 60 14.26 -2.86 -5.10
C GLY A 60 13.31 -3.43 -4.03
N THR A 61 12.10 -3.74 -4.46
CA THR A 61 11.07 -4.40 -3.64
C THR A 61 11.54 -5.75 -3.10
N SER A 62 12.41 -6.43 -3.83
CA SER A 62 13.05 -7.68 -3.42
C SER A 62 13.91 -7.54 -2.16
N ALA A 63 14.46 -6.35 -1.87
CA ALA A 63 15.19 -6.07 -0.65
C ALA A 63 14.27 -5.70 0.52
N ALA A 64 13.09 -5.13 0.23
CA ALA A 64 12.12 -4.73 1.24
C ALA A 64 11.34 -5.92 1.85
N ALA A 65 10.96 -6.89 1.01
CA ALA A 65 10.24 -8.09 1.47
C ALA A 65 10.96 -8.87 2.61
N PRO A 66 12.28 -9.17 2.55
CA PRO A 66 12.97 -9.86 3.64
C PRO A 66 13.11 -9.00 4.91
N GLU A 67 13.16 -7.67 4.81
CA GLU A 67 13.11 -6.78 5.98
C GLU A 67 11.77 -6.89 6.70
N ALA A 68 10.67 -6.83 5.95
CA ALA A 68 9.32 -7.02 6.50
C ALA A 68 9.17 -8.40 7.15
N ALA A 69 9.71 -9.46 6.51
CA ALA A 69 9.71 -10.81 7.07
C ALA A 69 10.47 -10.88 8.41
N GLY A 70 11.59 -10.16 8.54
CA GLY A 70 12.32 -10.05 9.81
C GLY A 70 11.48 -9.39 10.92
N VAL A 71 10.76 -8.31 10.60
CA VAL A 71 9.87 -7.64 11.56
C VAL A 71 8.71 -8.55 11.98
N PHE A 72 8.09 -9.26 11.03
CA PHE A 72 7.03 -10.23 11.36
C PHE A 72 7.55 -11.39 12.23
N ALA A 73 8.79 -11.82 12.03
CA ALA A 73 9.40 -12.83 12.89
C ALA A 73 9.51 -12.34 14.35
N LEU A 74 9.92 -11.08 14.56
CA LEU A 74 9.97 -10.47 15.90
C LEU A 74 8.58 -10.37 16.54
N ALA A 75 7.56 -9.99 15.76
CA ALA A 75 6.18 -9.92 16.25
C ALA A 75 5.63 -11.30 16.65
N LEU A 76 5.93 -12.33 15.85
CA LEU A 76 5.57 -13.72 16.13
C LEU A 76 6.35 -14.30 17.33
N GLU A 77 7.60 -13.89 17.52
CA GLU A 77 8.38 -14.24 18.72
C GLU A 77 7.73 -13.65 19.98
N ALA A 78 7.32 -12.38 19.92
CA ALA A 78 6.65 -11.71 21.02
C ALA A 78 5.25 -12.30 21.32
N ASN A 79 4.53 -12.74 20.29
CA ASN A 79 3.23 -13.38 20.44
C ASN A 79 3.01 -14.51 19.40
N PRO A 80 3.30 -15.77 19.75
CA PRO A 80 3.13 -16.91 18.84
C PRO A 80 1.68 -17.25 18.49
N LYS A 81 0.68 -16.61 19.11
CA LYS A 81 -0.74 -16.85 18.87
C LYS A 81 -1.33 -15.97 17.75
N LEU A 82 -0.53 -15.04 17.22
CA LEU A 82 -0.96 -14.18 16.13
C LEU A 82 -1.31 -15.01 14.89
N THR A 83 -2.47 -14.73 14.31
CA THR A 83 -2.87 -15.28 13.02
C THR A 83 -2.28 -14.45 11.88
N TRP A 84 -2.32 -14.98 10.65
CA TRP A 84 -1.91 -14.23 9.46
C TRP A 84 -2.70 -12.92 9.28
N ARG A 85 -3.97 -12.87 9.73
CA ARG A 85 -4.80 -11.66 9.72
C ARG A 85 -4.34 -10.66 10.76
N ASP A 86 -4.00 -11.14 11.95
CA ASP A 86 -3.51 -10.27 13.02
C ASP A 86 -2.24 -9.53 12.60
N LEU A 87 -1.31 -10.20 11.90
CA LEU A 87 -0.12 -9.54 11.36
C LEU A 87 -0.46 -8.43 10.35
N GLN A 88 -1.51 -8.59 9.54
CA GLN A 88 -1.95 -7.54 8.63
C GLN A 88 -2.58 -6.36 9.40
N HIS A 89 -3.41 -6.63 10.41
CA HIS A 89 -3.97 -5.58 11.27
C HIS A 89 -2.88 -4.81 12.02
N LEU A 90 -1.90 -5.52 12.60
CA LEU A 90 -0.74 -4.91 13.23
C LEU A 90 0.00 -4.01 12.24
N THR A 91 0.29 -4.52 11.03
CA THR A 91 0.96 -3.74 9.97
C THR A 91 0.23 -2.42 9.70
N VAL A 92 -1.09 -2.46 9.51
CA VAL A 92 -1.87 -1.25 9.24
C VAL A 92 -1.85 -0.27 10.41
N LEU A 93 -1.94 -0.76 11.65
CA LEU A 93 -2.05 0.07 12.84
C LEU A 93 -0.72 0.65 13.31
N THR A 94 0.41 0.01 12.97
CA THR A 94 1.73 0.39 13.48
C THR A 94 2.61 1.02 12.40
N SER A 95 2.19 1.03 11.15
CA SER A 95 2.90 1.71 10.07
C SER A 95 2.84 3.23 10.21
N THR A 96 3.93 3.90 9.82
CA THR A 96 4.07 5.36 9.97
C THR A 96 4.34 6.05 8.64
N ARG A 97 3.71 7.20 8.41
CA ARG A 97 3.92 8.01 7.19
C ARG A 97 5.36 8.52 7.04
N ASN A 98 6.11 8.67 8.13
CA ASN A 98 7.55 8.95 8.21
C ASN A 98 8.13 9.91 7.13
N SER A 99 7.45 11.03 6.88
CA SER A 99 7.84 12.02 5.85
C SER A 99 8.05 11.41 4.45
N LEU A 100 7.31 10.37 4.08
CA LEU A 100 7.38 9.73 2.78
C LEU A 100 6.78 10.62 1.67
N PHE A 101 7.52 10.78 0.57
CA PHE A 101 7.12 11.57 -0.60
C PHE A 101 7.52 10.93 -1.93
N ASP A 102 6.76 11.21 -2.99
CA ASP A 102 7.17 10.87 -4.35
C ASP A 102 8.32 11.79 -4.78
N GLY A 103 9.43 11.18 -5.19
CA GLY A 103 10.64 11.88 -5.61
C GLY A 103 10.46 12.74 -6.86
N ARG A 104 9.43 12.47 -7.67
CA ARG A 104 9.06 13.26 -8.85
C ARG A 104 8.33 14.55 -8.49
N CYS A 105 7.79 14.64 -7.27
CA CYS A 105 6.84 15.67 -6.87
C CYS A 105 7.35 16.64 -5.82
N ARG A 106 8.66 16.73 -5.62
CA ARG A 106 9.24 17.68 -4.67
C ARG A 106 9.52 19.01 -5.34
N ASP A 107 8.70 20.02 -5.01
CA ASP A 107 9.14 21.42 -5.05
C ASP A 107 10.08 21.64 -3.86
N LEU A 108 11.40 21.54 -4.07
CA LEU A 108 12.35 22.06 -3.09
C LEU A 108 12.22 23.59 -3.06
N PRO A 109 12.13 24.24 -1.89
CA PRO A 109 12.38 25.68 -1.83
C PRO A 109 13.77 25.95 -2.41
N ASP A 110 13.90 26.98 -3.24
CA ASP A 110 15.18 27.39 -3.82
C ASP A 110 16.10 27.86 -2.69
N LEU A 111 16.92 26.95 -2.18
CA LEU A 111 17.89 27.21 -1.12
C LEU A 111 19.16 27.90 -1.66
N GLY A 112 19.19 28.33 -2.93
CA GLY A 112 20.33 29.02 -3.53
C GLY A 112 21.61 28.18 -3.57
N LEU A 113 21.50 26.86 -3.37
CA LEU A 113 22.62 25.93 -3.48
C LEU A 113 22.74 25.54 -4.95
N THR A 114 23.83 25.94 -5.60
CA THR A 114 24.15 25.54 -6.97
C THR A 114 24.42 24.03 -7.02
N SER A 115 23.38 23.21 -7.00
CA SER A 115 23.51 21.80 -7.36
C SER A 115 23.55 21.70 -8.87
N HIS A 116 24.63 21.15 -9.40
CA HIS A 116 24.82 20.80 -10.80
C HIS A 116 23.93 19.61 -11.24
N ASP A 117 22.73 19.50 -10.70
CA ASP A 117 21.76 18.50 -11.08
C ASP A 117 20.89 19.06 -12.20
N ASN A 118 21.12 18.58 -13.42
CA ASN A 118 20.25 18.77 -14.57
C ASN A 118 18.90 18.03 -14.37
N HIS A 119 18.15 18.32 -13.31
CA HIS A 119 16.76 17.93 -13.20
C HIS A 119 15.91 19.12 -13.67
N LYS A 120 15.58 19.14 -14.96
CA LYS A 120 14.42 19.90 -15.42
C LYS A 120 13.21 19.26 -14.74
N SER A 121 12.72 19.83 -13.65
CA SER A 121 11.37 19.55 -13.15
C SER A 121 10.41 20.03 -14.24
N ASN A 122 9.87 19.09 -15.02
CA ASN A 122 8.81 19.42 -15.94
C ASN A 122 7.63 19.86 -15.08
N LYS A 123 7.21 21.12 -15.24
CA LYS A 123 6.14 21.77 -14.44
C LYS A 123 4.74 21.16 -14.68
N ASP A 124 4.67 20.11 -15.49
CA ASP A 124 3.45 19.45 -15.96
C ASP A 124 3.22 18.08 -15.29
N ASP A 125 4.03 17.69 -14.30
CA ASP A 125 3.76 16.48 -13.52
C ASP A 125 2.65 16.77 -12.51
N ASN A 126 1.43 16.32 -12.81
CA ASN A 126 0.27 16.41 -11.92
C ASN A 126 0.49 15.57 -10.65
N CYS A 127 1.10 16.19 -9.65
CA CYS A 127 1.52 15.56 -8.39
C CYS A 127 0.39 15.27 -7.40
N THR A 128 -0.85 15.63 -7.73
CA THR A 128 -2.04 15.37 -6.90
C THR A 128 -2.37 13.88 -6.77
N HIS A 129 -1.88 13.03 -7.68
CA HIS A 129 -2.21 11.59 -7.71
C HIS A 129 -1.52 10.78 -6.58
N PHE A 130 -0.58 11.37 -5.85
CA PHE A 130 0.21 10.69 -4.82
C PHE A 130 0.09 11.34 -3.44
N GLU A 131 -0.97 12.12 -3.22
CA GLU A 131 -1.28 12.67 -1.91
C GLU A 131 -1.73 11.58 -0.93
N TRP A 132 -1.40 11.78 0.34
CA TRP A 132 -1.90 10.96 1.42
C TRP A 132 -3.38 11.24 1.62
N GLN A 133 -4.19 10.19 1.62
CA GLN A 133 -5.63 10.27 1.81
C GLN A 133 -6.02 9.67 3.13
N MET A 134 -7.13 10.13 3.71
CA MET A 134 -7.67 9.59 4.95
C MET A 134 -8.85 8.69 4.62
N ASN A 135 -8.83 7.45 5.12
CA ASN A 135 -9.94 6.54 4.93
C ASN A 135 -11.08 6.82 5.94
N GLY A 136 -12.20 6.11 5.78
CA GLY A 136 -13.39 6.29 6.64
C GLY A 136 -13.17 6.02 8.14
N VAL A 137 -12.08 5.34 8.52
CA VAL A 137 -11.74 5.10 9.94
C VAL A 137 -10.68 6.07 10.48
N GLY A 138 -10.27 7.07 9.69
CA GLY A 138 -9.33 8.11 10.12
C GLY A 138 -7.85 7.73 9.96
N LEU A 139 -7.55 6.67 9.20
CA LEU A 139 -6.17 6.27 8.93
C LEU A 139 -5.70 6.85 7.60
N GLU A 140 -4.49 7.40 7.60
CA GLU A 140 -3.84 7.88 6.39
C GLU A 140 -3.31 6.70 5.56
N TYR A 141 -3.54 6.72 4.26
CA TYR A 141 -3.00 5.75 3.31
C TYR A 141 -2.52 6.46 2.04
N ASN A 142 -1.69 5.75 1.29
CA ASN A 142 -1.18 6.20 0.01
C ASN A 142 -0.97 4.99 -0.91
N HIS A 143 -1.44 5.05 -2.15
CA HIS A 143 -1.29 3.93 -3.10
C HIS A 143 0.16 3.56 -3.45
N LEU A 144 1.12 4.46 -3.20
CA LEU A 144 2.54 4.17 -3.30
C LEU A 144 3.11 3.50 -2.05
N PHE A 145 2.64 3.88 -0.86
CA PHE A 145 3.29 3.55 0.41
C PHE A 145 2.48 2.63 1.33
N GLY A 146 1.23 2.32 0.97
CA GLY A 146 0.26 1.71 1.88
C GLY A 146 -0.07 2.65 3.03
N PHE A 147 -0.08 2.11 4.25
CA PHE A 147 -0.24 2.88 5.49
C PHE A 147 1.08 3.50 5.99
N GLY A 148 2.21 3.24 5.32
CA GLY A 148 3.50 3.86 5.63
C GLY A 148 4.62 2.86 5.86
N VAL A 149 5.72 3.32 6.45
CA VAL A 149 6.89 2.50 6.79
C VAL A 149 6.56 1.58 7.96
N LEU A 150 6.97 0.33 7.86
CA LEU A 150 6.86 -0.66 8.92
C LEU A 150 7.70 -0.26 10.14
N ASP A 151 7.10 -0.19 11.33
CA ASP A 151 7.80 0.05 12.59
C ASP A 151 7.88 -1.25 13.39
N ALA A 152 9.10 -1.77 13.56
CA ALA A 152 9.33 -3.03 14.26
C ALA A 152 9.07 -2.92 15.78
N ALA A 153 9.42 -1.79 16.39
CA ALA A 153 9.24 -1.60 17.82
C ALA A 153 7.75 -1.51 18.15
N GLU A 154 7.02 -0.67 17.40
CA GLU A 154 5.59 -0.49 17.60
C GLU A 154 4.82 -1.79 17.29
N MET A 155 5.21 -2.53 16.24
CA MET A 155 4.62 -3.82 15.92
C MET A 155 4.80 -4.85 17.04
N VAL A 156 6.01 -4.96 17.59
CA VAL A 156 6.30 -5.89 18.69
C VAL A 156 5.56 -5.49 19.97
N MET A 157 5.53 -4.19 20.30
CA MET A 157 4.82 -3.69 21.48
C MET A 157 3.31 -3.96 21.39
N LEU A 158 2.70 -3.69 20.24
CA LEU A 158 1.27 -3.95 20.04
C LEU A 158 0.96 -5.45 19.98
N ALA A 159 1.86 -6.26 19.41
CA ALA A 159 1.74 -7.73 19.37
C ALA A 159 1.64 -8.36 20.76
N MET A 160 2.40 -7.86 21.74
CA MET A 160 2.41 -8.39 23.12
C MET A 160 1.05 -8.31 23.82
N VAL A 161 0.25 -7.30 23.49
CA VAL A 161 -1.08 -7.06 24.09
C VAL A 161 -2.23 -7.32 23.12
N TRP A 162 -1.94 -7.88 21.94
CA TRP A 162 -2.90 -8.05 20.86
C TRP A 162 -4.01 -9.04 21.21
N LYS A 163 -5.24 -8.69 20.82
CA LYS A 163 -6.39 -9.58 20.88
C LYS A 163 -6.71 -10.08 19.49
N THR A 164 -6.63 -11.40 19.30
CA THR A 164 -6.90 -12.05 18.02
C THR A 164 -8.23 -11.61 17.41
N ALA A 165 -8.20 -11.28 16.13
CA ALA A 165 -9.38 -10.89 15.38
C ALA A 165 -10.46 -12.00 15.38
N PRO A 166 -11.76 -11.64 15.34
CA PRO A 166 -12.84 -12.63 15.25
C PRO A 166 -12.75 -13.45 13.95
N PRO A 167 -13.50 -14.56 13.80
CA PRO A 167 -13.53 -15.36 12.58
C PRO A 167 -13.76 -14.52 11.32
N ARG A 168 -13.08 -14.89 10.22
CA ARG A 168 -13.19 -14.20 8.94
C ARG A 168 -14.48 -14.61 8.25
N TYR A 169 -15.28 -13.64 7.84
CA TYR A 169 -16.44 -13.85 6.98
C TYR A 169 -16.18 -13.32 5.57
N HIS A 170 -16.87 -13.88 4.59
CA HIS A 170 -16.81 -13.44 3.20
C HIS A 170 -18.23 -13.21 2.71
N CYS A 171 -18.56 -11.97 2.41
CA CYS A 171 -19.83 -11.56 1.84
C CYS A 171 -19.62 -11.23 0.37
N THR A 172 -20.39 -11.88 -0.51
CA THR A 172 -20.50 -11.51 -1.91
C THR A 172 -21.80 -10.75 -2.08
N ALA A 173 -21.72 -9.47 -2.39
CA ALA A 173 -22.86 -8.58 -2.50
C ALA A 173 -22.57 -7.45 -3.49
N GLY A 174 -23.62 -6.84 -4.04
CA GLY A 174 -23.54 -5.89 -5.13
C GLY A 174 -23.15 -6.61 -6.44
N THR A 175 -24.12 -6.87 -7.30
CA THR A 175 -23.88 -7.44 -8.63
C THR A 175 -24.64 -6.66 -9.67
N ILE A 176 -23.96 -6.31 -10.77
CA ILE A 176 -24.55 -5.69 -11.95
C ILE A 176 -24.35 -6.67 -13.09
N ASP A 177 -25.41 -7.41 -13.41
CA ASP A 177 -25.39 -8.42 -14.48
C ASP A 177 -25.74 -7.82 -15.85
N VAL A 178 -26.30 -6.60 -15.86
CA VAL A 178 -26.65 -5.91 -17.10
C VAL A 178 -25.37 -5.33 -17.72
N PRO A 179 -25.05 -5.67 -18.98
CA PRO A 179 -23.90 -5.07 -19.66
C PRO A 179 -24.09 -3.56 -19.83
N HIS A 180 -23.05 -2.80 -19.50
CA HIS A 180 -22.99 -1.35 -19.73
C HIS A 180 -21.93 -1.03 -20.78
N GLU A 181 -22.25 -0.13 -21.70
CA GLU A 181 -21.27 0.39 -22.65
C GLU A 181 -20.30 1.33 -21.92
N ILE A 182 -18.99 1.11 -22.14
CA ILE A 182 -17.95 2.01 -21.65
C ILE A 182 -17.82 3.14 -22.67
N PRO A 183 -18.09 4.39 -22.29
CA PRO A 183 -18.04 5.50 -23.24
C PRO A 183 -16.59 5.73 -23.69
N GLU A 184 -16.40 6.10 -24.96
CA GLU A 184 -15.08 6.44 -25.50
C GLU A 184 -14.45 7.67 -24.81
N HIS A 185 -15.31 8.56 -24.29
CA HIS A 185 -14.92 9.77 -23.57
C HIS A 185 -15.77 9.93 -22.30
N GLY A 186 -15.13 10.29 -21.19
CA GLY A 186 -15.80 10.51 -19.91
C GLY A 186 -15.76 9.28 -19.01
N ASN A 187 -16.70 9.22 -18.06
CA ASN A 187 -16.69 8.24 -16.98
C ASN A 187 -18.00 7.44 -16.98
N LEU A 188 -17.89 6.12 -16.84
CA LEU A 188 -19.01 5.26 -16.45
C LEU A 188 -18.98 5.11 -14.92
N VAL A 189 -20.05 5.54 -14.26
CA VAL A 189 -20.22 5.37 -12.81
C VAL A 189 -21.33 4.37 -12.57
N LEU A 190 -21.02 3.33 -11.79
CA LEU A 190 -21.95 2.29 -11.40
C LEU A 190 -22.07 2.28 -9.88
N GLU A 191 -23.30 2.29 -9.38
CA GLU A 191 -23.59 2.22 -7.94
C GLU A 191 -23.99 0.79 -7.58
N LEU A 192 -23.35 0.25 -6.54
CA LEU A 192 -23.55 -1.10 -6.04
C LEU A 192 -24.09 -1.02 -4.62
N ASP A 193 -25.35 -1.41 -4.43
CA ASP A 193 -25.95 -1.49 -3.11
C ASP A 193 -25.60 -2.82 -2.41
N THR A 194 -25.25 -2.72 -1.12
CA THR A 194 -24.95 -3.88 -0.28
C THR A 194 -25.30 -3.59 1.18
N ASP A 195 -25.87 -4.59 1.86
CA ASP A 195 -26.14 -4.59 3.31
C ASP A 195 -25.05 -5.34 4.11
N ALA A 196 -23.95 -5.70 3.45
CA ALA A 196 -22.89 -6.54 4.01
C ALA A 196 -23.36 -7.92 4.51
N CYS A 197 -24.37 -8.49 3.83
CA CYS A 197 -24.97 -9.79 4.13
C CYS A 197 -25.62 -9.85 5.52
N LEU A 198 -26.31 -8.77 5.91
CA LEU A 198 -26.93 -8.58 7.22
C LEU A 198 -27.86 -9.74 7.62
N GLY A 199 -27.71 -10.26 8.84
CA GLY A 199 -28.56 -11.35 9.36
C GLY A 199 -28.25 -12.74 8.81
N SER A 200 -27.26 -12.88 7.94
CA SER A 200 -26.78 -14.17 7.44
C SER A 200 -25.59 -14.71 8.25
N ALA A 201 -25.20 -15.96 7.99
CA ALA A 201 -24.00 -16.56 8.59
C ALA A 201 -22.68 -15.93 8.08
N THR A 202 -22.72 -15.12 7.02
CA THR A 202 -21.57 -14.44 6.41
C THR A 202 -21.60 -12.92 6.57
N GLU A 203 -22.38 -12.42 7.53
CA GLU A 203 -22.47 -10.99 7.85
C GLU A 203 -21.08 -10.40 8.16
N VAL A 204 -20.71 -9.34 7.42
CA VAL A 204 -19.43 -8.64 7.62
C VAL A 204 -19.67 -7.36 8.41
N ARG A 205 -19.25 -7.36 9.68
CA ARG A 205 -19.33 -6.18 10.57
C ARG A 205 -18.10 -5.28 10.50
N TYR A 206 -16.97 -5.89 10.15
CA TYR A 206 -15.69 -5.23 10.08
C TYR A 206 -15.02 -5.59 8.76
N LEU A 207 -14.77 -4.59 7.93
CA LEU A 207 -14.14 -4.79 6.62
C LEU A 207 -12.65 -5.01 6.81
N GLU A 208 -12.08 -5.95 6.04
CA GLU A 208 -10.64 -6.21 5.98
C GLU A 208 -10.12 -6.04 4.54
N HIS A 209 -10.72 -6.80 3.62
CA HIS A 209 -10.40 -6.76 2.19
C HIS A 209 -11.67 -6.60 1.37
N VAL A 210 -11.54 -5.92 0.24
CA VAL A 210 -12.61 -5.72 -0.75
C VAL A 210 -12.12 -6.21 -2.09
N GLN A 211 -12.92 -6.95 -2.85
CA GLN A 211 -12.54 -7.37 -4.20
C GLN A 211 -13.66 -6.99 -5.16
N ALA A 212 -13.32 -6.17 -6.15
CA ALA A 212 -14.20 -5.90 -7.29
C ALA A 212 -13.84 -6.88 -8.41
N VAL A 213 -14.75 -7.81 -8.71
CA VAL A 213 -14.60 -8.74 -9.84
C VAL A 213 -15.29 -8.10 -11.03
N VAL A 214 -14.49 -7.60 -11.98
CA VAL A 214 -15.00 -6.84 -13.14
C VAL A 214 -14.65 -7.58 -14.42
N SER A 215 -15.65 -7.74 -15.30
CA SER A 215 -15.47 -8.25 -16.66
C SER A 215 -15.87 -7.16 -17.65
N PHE A 216 -14.95 -6.73 -18.50
CA PHE A 216 -15.21 -5.70 -19.51
C PHE A 216 -14.34 -5.88 -20.75
N ASN A 217 -14.80 -5.32 -21.87
CA ASN A 217 -14.07 -5.25 -23.12
C ASN A 217 -13.49 -3.85 -23.31
N SER A 218 -12.23 -3.76 -23.74
CA SER A 218 -11.57 -2.49 -24.07
C SER A 218 -10.64 -2.70 -25.26
N SER A 219 -10.62 -1.75 -26.18
CA SER A 219 -9.70 -1.76 -27.33
C SER A 219 -8.24 -1.61 -26.89
N ARG A 220 -8.01 -0.86 -25.81
CA ARG A 220 -6.70 -0.61 -25.20
C ARG A 220 -6.82 -0.63 -23.67
N ARG A 221 -6.49 -1.77 -23.07
CA ARG A 221 -6.58 -1.96 -21.61
C ARG A 221 -5.84 -0.89 -20.80
N GLY A 222 -4.72 -0.37 -21.30
CA GLY A 222 -3.91 0.66 -20.61
C GLY A 222 -4.57 2.04 -20.53
N ASP A 223 -5.60 2.30 -21.34
CA ASP A 223 -6.31 3.58 -21.37
C ASP A 223 -7.52 3.57 -20.41
N THR A 224 -7.87 2.41 -19.86
CA THR A 224 -8.99 2.26 -18.92
C THR A 224 -8.51 2.35 -17.48
N THR A 225 -9.12 3.24 -16.69
CA THR A 225 -8.85 3.37 -15.26
C THR A 225 -10.08 2.99 -14.44
N LEU A 226 -9.88 2.22 -13.37
CA LEU A 226 -10.92 1.78 -12.46
C LEU A 226 -10.72 2.40 -11.09
N TYR A 227 -11.82 2.84 -10.48
CA TYR A 227 -11.86 3.36 -9.12
C TYR A 227 -12.99 2.65 -8.36
N LEU A 228 -12.80 2.44 -7.08
CA LEU A 228 -13.83 1.92 -6.18
C LEU A 228 -13.98 2.88 -5.01
N VAL A 229 -15.19 3.41 -4.82
CA VAL A 229 -15.47 4.35 -3.73
C VAL A 229 -16.32 3.64 -2.68
N SER A 230 -15.83 3.62 -1.44
CA SER A 230 -16.58 3.08 -0.30
C SER A 230 -17.73 4.01 0.10
N PRO A 231 -18.76 3.51 0.83
CA PRO A 231 -19.82 4.35 1.38
C PRO A 231 -19.32 5.47 2.31
N MET A 232 -18.10 5.33 2.85
CA MET A 232 -17.46 6.35 3.70
C MET A 232 -16.55 7.31 2.92
N GLY A 233 -16.58 7.28 1.58
CA GLY A 233 -15.86 8.21 0.72
C GLY A 233 -14.39 7.89 0.46
N THR A 234 -13.87 6.77 0.97
CA THR A 234 -12.51 6.27 0.62
C THR A 234 -12.50 5.80 -0.84
N ARG A 235 -11.53 6.26 -1.63
CA ARG A 235 -11.41 6.03 -3.08
C ARG A 235 -10.08 5.39 -3.48
#